data_AF-A0A9D7HPH1-F1
#
_entry.id   AF-A0A9D7HPH1-F1
#
_cell.length_a   1.000
_cell.length_b   1.000
_cell.length_c   1.000
_cell.angle_alpha   90.00
_cell.angle_beta   90.00
_cell.angle_gamma   90.00
#
_symmetry.space_group_name_H-M   'P 1'
#
loop_
_entity.id
_entity.type
_entity.pdbx_description
1 polymer ?
#
loop_
_entity_poly.entity_id
_entity_poly.type
_entity_poly.pdbx_seq_one_letter_code
_entity_poly.pdbx_strand_id
1 'polypeptide(L)'
;MTDALAGRDALAAAILASLDRWRDQLEQSELHLADCEQLLSEYSAEESARLIELGNAAADALVSSPESAVEITLRLSGSAVDAARALAIVLIARVGIFNPRTWTSLVKHMADDAATGVRDLLPLIFDARPELSGWSELHADFVLSLLEEWREDASYRVRRVVARALCGYGSQSPAQAERVIKLLAPLYEDSAEFVRRNVVSALREIGRGQPDVVLSFLEARADIKSAYDKELIPLALEGAFARKRPDWRSEILAKL
;
A
#
# COMPACT_ATOMS: atom_id res chain seq x y z
N MET A 1 -26.20 4.60 -17.49
CA MET A 1 -24.98 3.95 -16.96
C MET A 1 -23.87 3.86 -18.02
N THR A 2 -24.22 3.63 -19.29
CA THR A 2 -23.32 3.65 -20.44
C THR A 2 -22.65 5.00 -20.71
N ASP A 3 -23.38 6.12 -20.62
CA ASP A 3 -22.83 7.45 -20.96
C ASP A 3 -21.83 7.98 -19.92
N ALA A 4 -22.04 7.65 -18.64
CA ALA A 4 -21.13 8.03 -17.56
C ALA A 4 -19.80 7.26 -17.61
N LEU A 5 -19.84 5.98 -18.05
CA LEU A 5 -18.63 5.18 -18.28
C LEU A 5 -17.87 5.71 -19.50
N ALA A 6 -18.56 6.00 -20.61
CA ALA A 6 -17.95 6.59 -21.80
C ALA A 6 -17.27 7.94 -21.50
N GLY A 7 -17.87 8.77 -20.64
CA GLY A 7 -17.28 10.03 -20.20
C GLY A 7 -15.99 9.84 -19.37
N ARG A 8 -15.95 8.81 -18.51
CA ARG A 8 -14.76 8.49 -17.71
C ARG A 8 -13.62 7.93 -18.54
N ASP A 9 -13.91 7.08 -19.52
CA ASP A 9 -12.89 6.53 -20.42
C ASP A 9 -12.30 7.64 -21.32
N ALA A 10 -13.13 8.57 -21.78
CA ALA A 10 -12.66 9.75 -22.52
C ALA A 10 -11.76 10.66 -21.66
N LEU A 11 -12.09 10.85 -20.38
CA LEU A 11 -11.28 11.62 -19.46
C LEU A 11 -9.92 10.96 -19.19
N ALA A 12 -9.89 9.64 -18.96
CA ALA A 12 -8.65 8.89 -18.80
C ALA A 12 -7.75 9.02 -20.04
N ALA A 13 -8.33 8.90 -21.24
CA ALA A 13 -7.61 9.09 -22.50
C ALA A 13 -7.05 10.52 -22.64
N ALA A 14 -7.79 11.54 -22.21
CA ALA A 14 -7.33 12.92 -22.22
C ALA A 14 -6.14 13.14 -21.27
N ILE A 15 -6.16 12.52 -20.08
CA ILE A 15 -5.06 12.57 -19.13
C ILE A 15 -3.81 11.91 -19.72
N LEU A 16 -3.95 10.70 -20.28
CA LEU A 16 -2.82 10.00 -20.92
C LEU A 16 -2.23 10.81 -22.07
N ALA A 17 -3.06 11.42 -22.92
CA ALA A 17 -2.59 12.29 -23.99
C ALA A 17 -1.88 13.55 -23.45
N SER A 18 -2.31 14.07 -22.30
CA SER A 18 -1.63 15.18 -21.63
C SER A 18 -0.25 14.79 -21.12
N LEU A 19 -0.14 13.63 -20.47
CA LEU A 19 1.12 13.08 -19.98
C LEU A 19 2.09 12.74 -21.12
N ASP A 20 1.58 12.24 -22.25
CA ASP A 20 2.38 11.95 -23.45
C ASP A 20 2.98 13.23 -24.04
N ARG A 21 2.20 14.32 -24.11
CA ARG A 21 2.74 15.64 -24.52
C ARG A 21 3.77 16.16 -23.52
N TRP A 22 3.48 16.05 -22.22
CA TRP A 22 4.41 16.49 -21.18
C TRP A 22 5.74 15.74 -21.26
N ARG A 23 5.70 14.42 -21.51
CA ARG A 23 6.90 13.58 -21.68
C ARG A 23 7.88 14.19 -22.70
N ASP A 24 7.34 14.75 -23.77
CA ASP A 24 8.11 15.26 -24.91
C ASP A 24 8.43 16.77 -24.81
N GLN A 25 7.85 17.48 -23.83
CA GLN A 25 7.92 18.95 -23.69
C GLN A 25 8.21 19.35 -22.22
N LEU A 26 9.27 18.80 -21.62
CA LEU A 26 9.62 19.05 -20.21
C LEU A 26 9.89 20.53 -19.90
N GLU A 27 10.31 21.32 -20.89
CA GLU A 27 10.50 22.77 -20.74
C GLU A 27 9.18 23.52 -20.45
N GLN A 28 8.04 22.89 -20.70
CA GLN A 28 6.69 23.43 -20.44
C GLN A 28 6.00 22.72 -19.25
N SER A 29 6.78 22.16 -18.32
CA SER A 29 6.24 21.35 -17.22
C SER A 29 5.15 22.03 -16.38
N GLU A 30 5.24 23.34 -16.14
CA GLU A 30 4.21 24.05 -15.37
C GLU A 30 2.85 24.09 -16.10
N LEU A 31 2.88 24.26 -17.43
CA LEU A 31 1.67 24.26 -18.26
C LEU A 31 1.03 22.87 -18.27
N HIS A 32 1.85 21.83 -18.49
CA HIS A 32 1.37 20.47 -18.53
C HIS A 32 0.90 19.96 -17.17
N LEU A 33 1.52 20.39 -16.08
CA LEU A 33 1.05 20.12 -14.73
C LEU A 33 -0.34 20.73 -14.53
N ALA A 34 -0.53 22.01 -14.87
CA ALA A 34 -1.83 22.68 -14.73
C ALA A 34 -2.94 21.99 -15.56
N ASP A 35 -2.63 21.60 -16.80
CA ASP A 35 -3.56 20.84 -17.66
C ASP A 35 -3.92 19.48 -17.02
N CYS A 36 -2.93 18.76 -16.51
CA CYS A 36 -3.15 17.47 -15.84
C CYS A 36 -3.96 17.65 -14.55
N GLU A 37 -3.66 18.66 -13.74
CA GLU A 37 -4.38 18.97 -12.51
C GLU A 37 -5.84 19.31 -12.80
N GLN A 38 -6.12 20.08 -13.85
CA GLN A 38 -7.48 20.38 -14.28
C GLN A 38 -8.23 19.09 -14.62
N LEU A 39 -7.65 18.20 -15.42
CA LEU A 39 -8.29 16.92 -15.78
C LEU A 39 -8.44 15.98 -14.57
N LEU A 40 -7.45 15.93 -13.68
CA LEU A 40 -7.45 15.08 -12.50
C LEU A 40 -8.37 15.60 -11.39
N SER A 41 -8.74 16.87 -11.41
CA SER A 41 -9.71 17.44 -10.45
C SER A 41 -11.11 16.83 -10.55
N GLU A 42 -11.40 16.16 -11.67
CA GLU A 42 -12.63 15.38 -11.88
C GLU A 42 -12.58 13.98 -11.22
N TYR A 43 -11.42 13.59 -10.67
CA TYR A 43 -11.25 12.39 -9.87
C TYR A 43 -11.13 12.74 -8.38
N SER A 44 -11.61 11.85 -7.53
CA SER A 44 -11.25 11.83 -6.11
C SER A 44 -10.12 10.83 -5.87
N ALA A 45 -9.21 11.12 -4.93
CA ALA A 45 -8.21 10.14 -4.48
C ALA A 45 -8.83 8.85 -3.89
N GLU A 46 -10.12 8.86 -3.53
CA GLU A 46 -10.87 7.68 -3.08
C GLU A 46 -11.23 6.72 -4.23
N GLU A 47 -11.13 7.15 -5.49
CA GLU A 47 -11.38 6.32 -6.68
C GLU A 47 -10.18 5.40 -7.00
N SER A 48 -9.65 4.71 -5.98
CA SER A 48 -8.37 3.98 -6.03
C SER A 48 -8.27 3.01 -7.22
N ALA A 49 -9.32 2.26 -7.53
CA ALA A 49 -9.30 1.31 -8.65
C ALA A 49 -9.05 2.00 -10.00
N ARG A 50 -9.66 3.17 -10.22
CA ARG A 50 -9.50 3.94 -11.46
C ARG A 50 -8.15 4.63 -11.52
N LEU A 51 -7.68 5.16 -10.40
CA LEU A 51 -6.36 5.78 -10.32
C LEU A 51 -5.23 4.77 -10.50
N ILE A 52 -5.41 3.53 -10.03
CA ILE A 52 -4.47 2.42 -10.30
C ILE A 52 -4.45 2.09 -11.80
N GLU A 53 -5.63 1.93 -12.43
CA GLU A 53 -5.73 1.65 -13.87
C GLU A 53 -5.06 2.75 -14.70
N LEU A 54 -5.41 4.01 -14.44
CA LEU A 54 -4.85 5.17 -15.12
C LEU A 54 -3.34 5.30 -14.87
N GLY A 55 -2.89 5.14 -13.62
CA GLY A 55 -1.47 5.24 -13.26
C GLY A 55 -0.61 4.15 -13.89
N ASN A 56 -1.13 2.94 -14.04
CA ASN A 56 -0.45 1.87 -14.76
C ASN A 56 -0.31 2.19 -16.25
N ALA A 57 -1.38 2.66 -16.88
CA ALA A 57 -1.33 3.08 -18.29
C ALA A 57 -0.38 4.27 -18.49
N ALA A 58 -0.36 5.21 -17.54
CA ALA A 58 0.58 6.33 -17.55
C ALA A 58 2.03 5.87 -17.40
N ALA A 59 2.31 4.92 -16.48
CA ALA A 59 3.64 4.34 -16.32
C ALA A 59 4.11 3.65 -17.61
N ASP A 60 3.23 2.92 -18.29
CA ASP A 60 3.54 2.25 -19.56
C ASP A 60 3.85 3.28 -20.66
N ALA A 61 3.14 4.41 -20.71
CA ALA A 61 3.40 5.49 -21.67
C ALA A 61 4.72 6.24 -21.40
N LEU A 62 5.17 6.25 -20.14
CA LEU A 62 6.37 6.95 -19.69
C LEU A 62 7.63 6.05 -19.66
N VAL A 63 7.48 4.73 -19.77
CA VAL A 63 8.59 3.76 -19.60
C VAL A 63 9.75 3.99 -20.58
N SER A 64 9.47 4.54 -21.76
CA SER A 64 10.48 4.84 -22.78
C SER A 64 11.30 6.09 -22.48
N SER A 65 10.89 6.92 -21.51
CA SER A 65 11.52 8.20 -21.18
C SER A 65 11.71 8.34 -19.66
N PRO A 66 12.71 7.67 -19.07
CA PRO A 66 12.89 7.63 -17.61
C PRO A 66 13.07 9.00 -16.94
N GLU A 67 13.75 9.94 -17.61
CA GLU A 67 13.92 11.31 -17.10
C GLU A 67 12.58 12.02 -16.99
N SER A 68 11.78 12.00 -18.05
CA SER A 68 10.43 12.55 -18.05
C SER A 68 9.54 11.86 -17.02
N ALA A 69 9.63 10.54 -16.88
CA ALA A 69 8.87 9.79 -15.89
C ALA A 69 9.17 10.26 -14.46
N VAL A 70 10.45 10.49 -14.13
CA VAL A 70 10.87 11.00 -12.82
C VAL A 70 10.34 12.41 -12.59
N GLU A 71 10.57 13.35 -13.52
CA GLU A 71 10.13 14.75 -13.39
C GLU A 71 8.61 14.85 -13.22
N ILE A 72 7.85 14.18 -14.08
CA ILE A 72 6.38 14.16 -14.03
C ILE A 72 5.90 13.60 -12.69
N THR A 73 6.47 12.49 -12.23
CA THR A 73 6.09 11.87 -10.96
C THR A 73 6.36 12.79 -9.78
N LEU A 74 7.53 13.46 -9.75
CA LEU A 74 7.87 14.42 -8.69
C LEU A 74 6.90 15.61 -8.68
N ARG A 75 6.58 16.15 -9.86
CA ARG A 75 5.64 17.28 -10.01
C ARG A 75 4.25 16.92 -9.53
N LEU A 76 3.72 15.77 -9.97
CA LEU A 76 2.41 15.28 -9.54
C LEU A 76 2.37 15.01 -8.02
N SER A 77 3.47 14.53 -7.43
CA SER A 77 3.54 14.29 -5.97
C SER A 77 3.42 15.56 -5.12
N GLY A 78 3.77 16.72 -5.68
CA GLY A 78 3.66 18.03 -5.03
C GLY A 78 2.36 18.78 -5.34
N SER A 79 1.46 18.19 -6.13
CA SER A 79 0.23 18.84 -6.60
C SER A 79 -0.74 19.15 -5.46
N ALA A 80 -1.50 20.25 -5.60
CA ALA A 80 -2.62 20.55 -4.72
C ALA A 80 -3.80 19.56 -4.92
N VAL A 81 -3.91 18.95 -6.10
CA VAL A 81 -4.95 17.98 -6.45
C VAL A 81 -4.60 16.61 -5.87
N ASP A 82 -5.46 16.06 -5.02
CA ASP A 82 -5.21 14.79 -4.35
C ASP A 82 -5.16 13.60 -5.32
N ALA A 83 -5.99 13.60 -6.36
CA ALA A 83 -5.95 12.61 -7.43
C ALA A 83 -4.61 12.61 -8.19
N ALA A 84 -3.95 13.77 -8.34
CA ALA A 84 -2.61 13.86 -8.93
C ALA A 84 -1.55 13.25 -8.01
N ARG A 85 -1.60 13.54 -6.70
CA ARG A 85 -0.71 12.90 -5.73
C ARG A 85 -0.96 11.38 -5.62
N ALA A 86 -2.21 10.96 -5.74
CA ALA A 86 -2.59 9.55 -5.79
C ALA A 86 -2.06 8.85 -7.06
N LEU A 87 -2.15 9.50 -8.22
CA LEU A 87 -1.56 9.03 -9.47
C LEU A 87 -0.03 8.91 -9.33
N ALA A 88 0.61 9.88 -8.68
CA ALA A 88 2.04 9.86 -8.42
C ALA A 88 2.47 8.61 -7.61
N ILE A 89 1.67 8.15 -6.64
CA ILE A 89 1.98 6.90 -5.91
C ILE A 89 2.06 5.69 -6.84
N VAL A 90 1.11 5.58 -7.78
CA VAL A 90 1.08 4.47 -8.74
C VAL A 90 2.30 4.56 -9.66
N LEU A 91 2.65 5.77 -10.11
CA LEU A 91 3.87 6.01 -10.87
C LEU A 91 5.14 5.66 -10.06
N ILE A 92 5.22 6.03 -8.78
CA ILE A 92 6.36 5.69 -7.91
C ILE A 92 6.51 4.17 -7.75
N ALA A 93 5.41 3.42 -7.64
CA ALA A 93 5.47 1.97 -7.57
C ALA A 93 6.15 1.38 -8.82
N ARG A 94 5.81 1.90 -10.01
CA ARG A 94 6.30 1.43 -11.31
C ARG A 94 7.67 1.96 -11.70
N VAL A 95 7.91 3.27 -11.57
CA VAL A 95 9.16 3.94 -11.94
C VAL A 95 10.23 3.70 -10.89
N GLY A 96 9.84 3.69 -9.61
CA GLY A 96 10.75 3.49 -8.50
C GLY A 96 11.28 2.07 -8.36
N ILE A 97 10.68 1.08 -9.05
CA ILE A 97 11.13 -0.31 -9.00
C ILE A 97 12.58 -0.49 -9.43
N PHE A 98 13.15 0.39 -10.28
CA PHE A 98 14.53 0.29 -10.73
C PHE A 98 15.54 0.91 -9.76
N ASN A 99 15.09 1.82 -8.89
CA ASN A 99 15.92 2.45 -7.88
C ASN A 99 15.06 2.92 -6.69
N PRO A 100 14.54 2.00 -5.86
CA PRO A 100 13.54 2.35 -4.84
C PRO A 100 14.09 3.28 -3.76
N ARG A 101 15.41 3.24 -3.53
CA ARG A 101 16.10 4.09 -2.54
C ARG A 101 15.93 5.59 -2.82
N THR A 102 15.87 6.01 -4.09
CA THR A 102 15.73 7.45 -4.43
C THR A 102 14.36 7.99 -4.04
N TRP A 103 13.35 7.11 -3.96
CA TRP A 103 11.98 7.48 -3.69
C TRP A 103 11.60 7.39 -2.21
N THR A 104 12.39 6.68 -1.40
CA THR A 104 12.10 6.41 0.02
C THR A 104 11.68 7.64 0.81
N SER A 105 12.40 8.76 0.68
CA SER A 105 12.08 9.99 1.42
C SER A 105 10.73 10.59 1.00
N LEU A 106 10.44 10.58 -0.31
CA LEU A 106 9.16 11.06 -0.83
C LEU A 106 8.02 10.16 -0.37
N VAL A 107 8.18 8.84 -0.51
CA VAL A 107 7.15 7.87 -0.06
C VAL A 107 6.88 8.02 1.43
N LYS A 108 7.93 8.23 2.25
CA LYS A 108 7.76 8.49 3.68
C LYS A 108 6.95 9.75 3.95
N HIS A 109 7.25 10.84 3.23
CA HIS A 109 6.51 12.08 3.33
C HIS A 109 5.03 11.91 2.94
N MET A 110 4.76 11.18 1.86
CA MET A 110 3.38 10.92 1.38
C MET A 110 2.58 10.03 2.33
N ALA A 111 3.21 9.30 3.26
CA ALA A 111 2.49 8.56 4.29
C ALA A 111 1.71 9.50 5.24
N ASP A 112 2.15 10.77 5.35
CA ASP A 112 1.50 11.80 6.15
C ASP A 112 0.56 12.72 5.33
N ASP A 113 0.25 12.36 4.08
CA ASP A 113 -0.63 13.15 3.21
C ASP A 113 -1.98 13.47 3.85
N ALA A 114 -2.51 14.67 3.59
CA ALA A 114 -3.80 15.10 4.12
C ALA A 114 -4.95 14.21 3.61
N ALA A 115 -4.91 13.82 2.34
CA ALA A 115 -5.94 13.00 1.71
C ALA A 115 -5.79 11.53 2.11
N THR A 116 -6.86 10.94 2.64
CA THR A 116 -6.86 9.52 3.02
C THR A 116 -6.68 8.60 1.80
N GLY A 117 -7.29 8.93 0.66
CA GLY A 117 -7.16 8.16 -0.58
C GLY A 117 -5.71 8.04 -1.07
N VAL A 118 -4.93 9.11 -0.96
CA VAL A 118 -3.48 9.09 -1.23
C VAL A 118 -2.79 8.11 -0.29
N ARG A 119 -3.00 8.24 1.02
CA ARG A 119 -2.40 7.34 2.04
C ARG A 119 -2.78 5.87 1.88
N ASP A 120 -3.96 5.59 1.34
CA ASP A 120 -4.48 4.23 1.15
C ASP A 120 -3.86 3.52 -0.06
N LEU A 121 -3.32 4.27 -1.01
CA LEU A 121 -2.59 3.75 -2.16
C LEU A 121 -1.12 3.47 -1.85
N LEU A 122 -0.50 4.14 -0.86
CA LEU A 122 0.92 3.97 -0.52
C LEU A 122 1.39 2.51 -0.41
N PRO A 123 0.63 1.58 0.20
CA PRO A 123 1.04 0.18 0.30
C PRO A 123 1.30 -0.50 -1.04
N LEU A 124 0.74 -0.01 -2.16
CA LEU A 124 0.99 -0.53 -3.51
C LEU A 124 2.47 -0.46 -3.90
N ILE A 125 3.18 0.56 -3.42
CA ILE A 125 4.62 0.72 -3.68
C ILE A 125 5.41 -0.48 -3.15
N PHE A 126 4.94 -1.07 -2.06
CA PHE A 126 5.58 -2.20 -1.39
C PHE A 126 4.92 -3.54 -1.72
N ASP A 127 4.02 -3.60 -2.70
CA ASP A 127 3.20 -4.79 -2.89
C ASP A 127 4.01 -5.98 -3.41
N ALA A 128 3.90 -7.12 -2.75
CA ALA A 128 4.60 -8.36 -3.09
C ALA A 128 3.81 -9.26 -4.07
N ARG A 129 2.60 -8.83 -4.45
CA ARG A 129 1.78 -9.55 -5.43
C ARG A 129 2.33 -9.31 -6.85
N PRO A 130 2.62 -10.37 -7.62
CA PRO A 130 3.19 -10.24 -8.97
C PRO A 130 2.37 -9.37 -9.92
N GLU A 131 1.06 -9.26 -9.69
CA GLU A 131 0.14 -8.52 -10.55
C GLU A 131 0.20 -6.99 -10.35
N LEU A 132 0.90 -6.51 -9.32
CA LEU A 132 0.87 -5.10 -8.90
C LEU A 132 2.20 -4.36 -9.03
N SER A 133 3.24 -5.01 -9.60
CA SER A 133 4.55 -4.41 -9.93
C SER A 133 5.12 -3.42 -8.90
N GLY A 134 5.03 -3.78 -7.62
CA GLY A 134 5.64 -3.02 -6.52
C GLY A 134 7.13 -3.31 -6.36
N TRP A 135 7.81 -2.56 -5.49
CA TRP A 135 9.26 -2.66 -5.29
C TRP A 135 9.73 -4.04 -4.83
N SER A 136 8.87 -4.81 -4.15
CA SER A 136 9.18 -6.17 -3.69
C SER A 136 9.52 -7.13 -4.82
N GLU A 137 8.99 -6.90 -6.03
CA GLU A 137 9.21 -7.78 -7.18
C GLU A 137 10.70 -7.93 -7.49
N LEU A 138 11.47 -6.83 -7.39
CA LEU A 138 12.93 -6.84 -7.63
C LEU A 138 13.76 -6.61 -6.36
N HIS A 139 13.15 -6.12 -5.27
CA HIS A 139 13.87 -5.57 -4.12
C HIS A 139 13.29 -6.00 -2.76
N ALA A 140 12.80 -7.24 -2.64
CA ALA A 140 12.19 -7.76 -1.40
C ALA A 140 13.02 -7.50 -0.12
N ASP A 141 14.33 -7.76 -0.12
CA ASP A 141 15.17 -7.55 1.08
C ASP A 141 15.34 -6.08 1.44
N PHE A 142 15.44 -5.19 0.45
CA PHE A 142 15.45 -3.75 0.68
C PHE A 142 14.13 -3.29 1.28
N VAL A 143 13.00 -3.73 0.71
CA VAL A 143 11.67 -3.36 1.21
C VAL A 143 11.49 -3.85 2.64
N LEU A 144 11.82 -5.10 2.94
CA LEU A 144 11.68 -5.64 4.30
C LEU A 144 12.57 -4.90 5.30
N SER A 145 13.79 -4.53 4.92
CA SER A 145 14.69 -3.71 5.77
C SER A 145 14.11 -2.31 6.02
N LEU A 146 13.54 -1.68 4.98
CA LEU A 146 12.91 -0.37 5.08
C LEU A 146 11.66 -0.41 5.98
N LEU A 147 10.82 -1.43 5.83
CA LEU A 147 9.63 -1.61 6.65
C LEU A 147 9.99 -1.91 8.12
N GLU A 148 11.11 -2.62 8.37
CA GLU A 148 11.63 -2.82 9.71
C GLU A 148 12.07 -1.52 10.38
N GLU A 149 12.68 -0.59 9.63
CA GLU A 149 13.01 0.76 10.10
C GLU A 149 11.72 1.57 10.39
N TRP A 150 10.79 1.59 9.43
CA TRP A 150 9.56 2.40 9.52
C TRP A 150 8.58 1.93 10.60
N ARG A 151 8.72 0.70 11.07
CA ARG A 151 7.98 0.12 12.20
C ARG A 151 8.11 0.96 13.47
N GLU A 152 9.24 1.62 13.65
CA GLU A 152 9.56 2.42 14.85
C GLU A 152 9.34 3.93 14.62
N ASP A 153 8.75 4.32 13.49
CA ASP A 153 8.59 5.73 13.14
C ASP A 153 7.67 6.47 14.13
N ALA A 154 7.95 7.74 14.40
CA ALA A 154 7.14 8.55 15.29
C ALA A 154 5.71 8.76 14.78
N SER A 155 5.52 8.86 13.46
CA SER A 155 4.19 8.99 12.85
C SER A 155 3.48 7.64 12.81
N TYR A 156 2.32 7.56 13.45
CA TYR A 156 1.46 6.37 13.32
C TYR A 156 1.02 6.11 11.88
N ARG A 157 1.04 7.12 11.00
CA ARG A 157 0.68 6.96 9.59
C ARG A 157 1.77 6.25 8.81
N VAL A 158 3.04 6.46 9.14
CA VAL A 158 4.17 5.68 8.60
C VAL A 158 4.08 4.25 9.11
N ARG A 159 3.92 4.04 10.42
CA ARG A 159 3.77 2.68 11.01
C ARG A 159 2.56 1.92 10.46
N ARG A 160 1.46 2.62 10.16
CA ARG A 160 0.27 2.07 9.50
C ARG A 160 0.61 1.48 8.13
N VAL A 161 1.44 2.16 7.34
CA VAL A 161 1.87 1.70 6.01
C VAL A 161 2.62 0.37 6.14
N VAL A 162 3.48 0.23 7.15
CA VAL A 162 4.20 -1.02 7.44
C VAL A 162 3.24 -2.19 7.61
N ALA A 163 2.26 -2.07 8.51
CA ALA A 163 1.30 -3.14 8.75
C ALA A 163 0.50 -3.51 7.49
N ARG A 164 0.19 -2.54 6.63
CA ARG A 164 -0.59 -2.80 5.40
C ARG A 164 0.24 -3.36 4.25
N ALA A 165 1.49 -2.89 4.09
CA ALA A 165 2.43 -3.43 3.10
C ALA A 165 2.71 -4.92 3.36
N LEU A 166 2.87 -5.30 4.62
CA LEU A 166 3.18 -6.66 5.03
C LEU A 166 2.07 -7.69 4.78
N CYS A 167 0.82 -7.26 4.52
CA CYS A 167 -0.30 -8.16 4.19
C CYS A 167 0.01 -9.12 3.03
N GLY A 168 0.79 -8.68 2.03
CA GLY A 168 1.10 -9.46 0.83
C GLY A 168 2.28 -10.45 0.97
N TYR A 169 3.02 -10.41 2.07
CA TYR A 169 4.34 -11.08 2.16
C TYR A 169 4.31 -12.45 2.83
N GLY A 170 3.40 -12.69 3.77
CA GLY A 170 3.47 -13.89 4.63
C GLY A 170 2.77 -15.13 4.07
N SER A 171 2.13 -15.06 2.91
CA SER A 171 1.24 -16.14 2.45
C SER A 171 1.94 -17.28 1.70
N GLN A 172 3.17 -17.09 1.20
CA GLN A 172 3.80 -18.05 0.28
C GLN A 172 4.41 -19.28 0.98
N SER A 173 4.97 -19.12 2.18
CA SER A 173 5.55 -20.23 2.96
C SER A 173 5.50 -19.97 4.46
N PRO A 174 5.59 -21.02 5.31
CA PRO A 174 5.64 -20.85 6.76
C PRO A 174 6.79 -19.95 7.24
N ALA A 175 7.99 -20.12 6.68
CA ALA A 175 9.16 -19.31 7.06
C ALA A 175 8.98 -17.82 6.72
N GLN A 176 8.31 -17.50 5.60
CA GLN A 176 7.96 -16.12 5.28
C GLN A 176 6.88 -15.58 6.22
N ALA A 177 5.84 -16.36 6.54
CA ALA A 177 4.84 -15.98 7.53
C ALA A 177 5.49 -15.63 8.88
N GLU A 178 6.40 -16.47 9.37
CA GLU A 178 7.13 -16.23 10.63
C GLU A 178 7.95 -14.93 10.57
N ARG A 179 8.69 -14.69 9.46
CA ARG A 179 9.45 -13.45 9.25
C ARG A 179 8.53 -12.22 9.29
N VAL A 180 7.39 -12.28 8.62
CA VAL A 180 6.42 -11.17 8.57
C VAL A 180 5.74 -10.96 9.93
N ILE A 181 5.34 -12.03 10.62
CA ILE A 181 4.77 -11.94 11.96
C ILE A 181 5.77 -11.33 12.94
N LYS A 182 7.06 -11.66 12.84
CA LYS A 182 8.11 -11.02 13.65
C LYS A 182 8.18 -9.50 13.43
N LEU A 183 8.02 -9.04 12.19
CA LEU A 183 7.97 -7.60 11.88
C LEU A 183 6.68 -6.94 12.38
N LEU A 184 5.55 -7.65 12.35
CA LEU A 184 4.25 -7.15 12.81
C LEU A 184 4.12 -7.16 14.35
N ALA A 185 4.78 -8.08 15.05
CA ALA A 185 4.57 -8.30 16.49
C ALA A 185 4.72 -7.03 17.34
N PRO A 186 5.70 -6.13 17.09
CA PRO A 186 5.81 -4.89 17.86
C PRO A 186 4.68 -3.88 17.57
N LEU A 187 4.04 -3.95 16.40
CA LEU A 187 2.90 -3.09 16.04
C LEU A 187 1.57 -3.59 16.62
N TYR A 188 1.55 -4.79 17.21
CA TYR A 188 0.35 -5.39 17.77
C TYR A 188 -0.21 -4.57 18.95
N GLU A 189 0.69 -3.97 19.74
CA GLU A 189 0.36 -3.15 20.91
C GLU A 189 0.56 -1.65 20.63
N ASP A 190 0.50 -1.25 19.35
CA ASP A 190 0.69 0.14 18.96
C ASP A 190 -0.36 1.06 19.63
N SER A 191 0.10 2.21 20.11
CA SER A 191 -0.76 3.27 20.66
C SER A 191 -1.92 3.67 19.74
N ALA A 192 -1.73 3.64 18.42
CA ALA A 192 -2.74 4.00 17.45
C ALA A 192 -3.58 2.79 17.06
N GLU A 193 -4.89 2.85 17.35
CA GLU A 193 -5.86 1.81 16.99
C GLU A 193 -5.83 1.45 15.50
N PHE A 194 -5.61 2.45 14.64
CA PHE A 194 -5.54 2.23 13.20
C PHE A 194 -4.41 1.27 12.82
N VAL A 195 -3.25 1.37 13.47
CA VAL A 195 -2.12 0.46 13.24
C VAL A 195 -2.47 -0.95 13.69
N ARG A 196 -3.04 -1.09 14.89
CA ARG A 196 -3.46 -2.40 15.43
C ARG A 196 -4.48 -3.12 14.55
N ARG A 197 -5.47 -2.39 14.01
CA ARG A 197 -6.45 -2.95 13.05
C ARG A 197 -5.81 -3.42 11.74
N ASN A 198 -4.78 -2.73 11.27
CA ASN A 198 -4.01 -3.18 10.11
C ASN A 198 -3.19 -4.44 10.42
N VAL A 199 -2.63 -4.56 11.62
CA VAL A 199 -1.96 -5.80 12.06
C VAL A 199 -2.93 -6.98 12.04
N VAL A 200 -4.14 -6.81 12.59
CA VAL A 200 -5.20 -7.84 12.52
C VAL A 200 -5.52 -8.21 11.07
N SER A 201 -5.63 -7.22 10.19
CA SER A 201 -5.88 -7.45 8.77
C SER A 201 -4.75 -8.26 8.12
N ALA A 202 -3.49 -7.92 8.40
CA ALA A 202 -2.33 -8.65 7.91
C ALA A 202 -2.32 -10.11 8.41
N LEU A 203 -2.59 -10.34 9.70
CA LEU A 203 -2.69 -11.69 10.26
C LEU A 203 -3.80 -12.51 9.59
N ARG A 204 -4.95 -11.90 9.29
CA ARG A 204 -6.04 -12.56 8.55
C ARG A 204 -5.62 -12.94 7.13
N GLU A 205 -4.89 -12.08 6.43
CA GLU A 205 -4.38 -12.35 5.08
C GLU A 205 -3.35 -13.49 5.09
N ILE A 206 -2.34 -13.39 5.96
CA ILE A 206 -1.31 -14.43 6.15
C ILE A 206 -1.98 -15.77 6.49
N GLY A 207 -2.96 -15.76 7.39
CA GLY A 207 -3.67 -16.96 7.83
C GLY A 207 -4.40 -17.69 6.71
N ARG A 208 -4.78 -17.01 5.61
CA ARG A 208 -5.42 -17.69 4.47
C ARG A 208 -4.52 -18.75 3.85
N GLY A 209 -3.22 -18.46 3.76
CA GLY A 209 -2.19 -19.38 3.25
C GLY A 209 -1.48 -20.17 4.35
N GLN A 210 -1.24 -19.55 5.51
CA GLN A 210 -0.43 -20.08 6.60
C GLN A 210 -1.21 -20.07 7.94
N PRO A 211 -2.34 -20.80 8.05
CA PRO A 211 -3.22 -20.73 9.22
C PRO A 211 -2.53 -21.17 10.52
N ASP A 212 -1.71 -22.22 10.46
CA ASP A 212 -1.12 -22.79 11.67
C ASP A 212 -0.06 -21.86 12.29
N VAL A 213 0.69 -21.12 11.45
CA VAL A 213 1.65 -20.11 11.93
C VAL A 213 0.94 -18.97 12.66
N VAL A 214 -0.15 -18.46 12.08
CA VAL A 214 -0.95 -17.37 12.69
C VAL A 214 -1.62 -17.84 13.98
N LEU A 215 -2.21 -19.04 14.00
CA LEU A 215 -2.85 -19.58 15.20
C LEU A 215 -1.84 -19.82 16.32
N SER A 216 -0.63 -20.30 16.01
CA SER A 216 0.45 -20.45 17.00
C SER A 216 0.86 -19.12 17.61
N PHE A 217 0.97 -18.08 16.78
CA PHE A 217 1.25 -16.72 17.26
C PHE A 217 0.15 -16.19 18.18
N LEU A 218 -1.13 -16.36 17.80
CA LEU A 218 -2.27 -15.91 18.60
C LEU A 218 -2.38 -16.69 19.92
N GLU A 219 -2.12 -18.00 19.90
CA GLU A 219 -2.12 -18.84 21.11
C GLU A 219 -1.06 -18.39 22.11
N ALA A 220 0.19 -18.20 21.66
CA ALA A 220 1.27 -17.73 22.52
C ALA A 220 0.96 -16.37 23.16
N ARG A 221 0.20 -15.52 22.47
CA ARG A 221 -0.25 -14.23 23.01
C ARG A 221 -1.41 -14.34 23.98
N ALA A 222 -2.36 -15.26 23.74
CA ALA A 222 -3.47 -15.51 24.66
C ALA A 222 -2.98 -15.94 26.06
N ASP A 223 -1.81 -16.56 26.15
CA ASP A 223 -1.17 -16.93 27.43
C ASP A 223 -0.63 -15.71 28.21
N ILE A 224 -0.34 -14.57 27.56
CA ILE A 224 0.18 -13.33 28.18
C ILE A 224 -0.95 -12.47 28.77
N LYS A 225 -2.14 -12.49 28.14
CA LYS A 225 -3.38 -11.84 28.60
C LYS A 225 -3.32 -10.31 28.74
N SER A 226 -2.73 -9.60 27.77
CA SER A 226 -2.81 -8.14 27.73
C SER A 226 -4.23 -7.65 27.37
N ALA A 227 -4.54 -6.39 27.66
CA ALA A 227 -5.80 -5.77 27.22
C ALA A 227 -5.92 -5.78 25.68
N TYR A 228 -4.79 -5.59 24.97
CA TYR A 228 -4.74 -5.67 23.52
C TYR A 228 -5.04 -7.08 23.00
N ASP A 229 -4.58 -8.13 23.68
CA ASP A 229 -4.84 -9.51 23.26
C ASP A 229 -6.34 -9.83 23.34
N LYS A 230 -7.00 -9.40 24.42
CA LYS A 230 -8.46 -9.57 24.58
C LYS A 230 -9.27 -8.83 23.52
N GLU A 231 -8.76 -7.68 23.06
CA GLU A 231 -9.37 -6.90 21.98
C GLU A 231 -9.12 -7.54 20.60
N LEU A 232 -7.87 -7.86 20.28
CA LEU A 232 -7.42 -8.11 18.91
C LEU A 232 -7.44 -9.59 18.51
N ILE A 233 -7.24 -10.52 19.45
CA ILE A 233 -7.28 -11.97 19.13
C ILE A 233 -8.65 -12.39 18.60
N PRO A 234 -9.79 -12.02 19.22
CA PRO A 234 -11.11 -12.35 18.68
C PRO A 234 -11.30 -11.82 17.26
N LEU A 235 -10.86 -10.59 17.00
CA LEU A 235 -10.90 -10.01 15.66
C LEU A 235 -10.06 -10.83 14.67
N ALA A 236 -8.82 -11.18 15.00
CA ALA A 236 -8.02 -12.04 14.11
C ALA A 236 -8.72 -13.37 13.81
N LEU A 237 -9.33 -14.01 14.81
CA LEU A 237 -10.04 -15.30 14.72
C LEU A 237 -11.41 -15.25 14.03
N GLU A 238 -11.94 -14.07 13.68
CA GLU A 238 -13.08 -13.95 12.76
C GLU A 238 -12.70 -14.29 11.32
N GLY A 239 -11.41 -14.27 10.99
CA GLY A 239 -10.91 -14.63 9.68
C GLY A 239 -11.31 -16.06 9.29
N ALA A 240 -11.66 -16.26 8.02
CA ALA A 240 -12.09 -17.56 7.50
C ALA A 240 -11.04 -18.68 7.72
N PHE A 241 -9.75 -18.32 7.87
CA PHE A 241 -8.69 -19.26 8.16
C PHE A 241 -8.90 -20.00 9.50
N ALA A 242 -9.38 -19.31 10.53
CA ALA A 242 -9.58 -19.90 11.85
C ALA A 242 -10.73 -20.93 11.85
N ARG A 243 -11.69 -20.80 10.93
CA ARG A 243 -12.76 -21.80 10.74
C ARG A 243 -12.25 -23.13 10.20
N LYS A 244 -11.07 -23.16 9.58
CA LYS A 244 -10.40 -24.40 9.15
C LYS A 244 -9.79 -25.18 10.32
N ARG A 245 -9.74 -24.58 11.52
CA ARG A 245 -9.20 -25.15 12.77
C ARG A 245 -10.13 -24.81 13.96
N PRO A 246 -11.38 -25.32 13.96
CA PRO A 246 -12.40 -24.91 14.93
C PRO A 246 -12.03 -25.23 16.38
N ASP A 247 -11.33 -26.35 16.62
CA ASP A 247 -10.89 -26.77 17.95
C ASP A 247 -9.85 -25.79 18.50
N TRP A 248 -8.78 -25.55 17.73
CA TRP A 248 -7.72 -24.61 18.11
C TRP A 248 -8.24 -23.18 18.31
N ARG A 249 -9.15 -22.73 17.44
CA ARG A 249 -9.85 -21.46 17.62
C ARG A 249 -10.57 -21.39 18.97
N SER A 250 -11.27 -22.46 19.36
CA SER A 250 -12.02 -22.52 20.61
C SER A 250 -11.09 -22.55 21.82
N GLU A 251 -9.97 -23.27 21.73
CA GLU A 251 -8.93 -23.31 22.76
C GLU A 251 -8.30 -21.93 23.00
N ILE A 252 -7.92 -21.22 21.93
CA ILE A 252 -7.37 -19.87 22.05
C ILE A 252 -8.37 -18.92 22.70
N LEU A 253 -9.65 -18.96 22.28
CA LEU A 253 -10.69 -18.11 22.85
C LEU A 253 -10.94 -18.42 24.34
N ALA A 254 -10.78 -19.66 24.78
CA ALA A 254 -10.94 -20.06 26.18
C ALA A 254 -9.81 -19.55 27.09
N LYS A 255 -8.66 -19.12 26.52
CA LYS A 255 -7.51 -18.60 27.28
C LYS A 255 -7.61 -17.11 27.62
N LEU A 256 -8.41 -16.33 26.88
CA LEU A 256 -8.60 -14.87 27.01
C LEU A 256 -9.33 -14.47 28.30
#